data_AF-A0A3D3XX49-F1
#
_entry.id   AF-A0A3D3XX49-F1
#
_cell.length_a   1.000
_cell.length_b   1.000
_cell.length_c   1.000
_cell.angle_alpha   90.00
_cell.angle_beta   90.00
_cell.angle_gamma   90.00
#
_symmetry.space_group_name_H-M   'P 1'
#
loop_
_entity.id
_entity.type
_entity.pdbx_description
1 polymer ?
#
loop_
_entity_poly.entity_id
_entity_poly.type
_entity_poly.pdbx_seq_one_letter_code
_entity_poly.pdbx_strand_id
1 'polypeptide(L)'
;EAWAQNKMEFVAWNGNRWTAWIRDGAFEHRPQEEGNWHPHSNSTLAFIDWNGAPAQAKVEGDKFLIAHHGDWNGPIEQESALHYRDWTGEHRLRTVKQLQR
;
A
#
# COMPACT_ATOMS: atom_id res chain seq x y z
N GLU A 1 -11.44 -11.99 16.68
CA GLU A 1 -11.31 -13.19 15.81
C GLU A 1 -10.71 -12.69 14.49
N ALA A 2 -9.52 -13.16 14.15
CA ALA A 2 -8.52 -12.46 13.30
C ALA A 2 -8.70 -12.73 11.78
N TRP A 3 -9.95 -12.74 11.32
CA TRP A 3 -10.29 -13.01 9.93
C TRP A 3 -9.98 -11.80 9.06
N ALA A 4 -8.91 -11.92 8.28
CA ALA A 4 -8.71 -11.30 6.97
C ALA A 4 -9.18 -9.84 6.84
N GLN A 5 -8.34 -8.90 7.30
CA GLN A 5 -8.39 -7.56 6.72
C GLN A 5 -7.82 -7.65 5.30
N ASN A 6 -8.69 -7.87 4.32
CA ASN A 6 -8.44 -7.67 2.89
C ASN A 6 -8.17 -6.20 2.53
N LYS A 7 -7.63 -5.45 3.49
CA LYS A 7 -7.37 -4.02 3.42
C LYS A 7 -6.10 -3.68 4.19
N MET A 8 -5.46 -2.62 3.73
CA MET A 8 -4.30 -1.97 4.28
C MET A 8 -4.68 -0.56 4.64
N GLU A 9 -4.68 -0.22 5.93
CA GLU A 9 -4.81 1.15 6.43
C GLU A 9 -3.41 1.73 6.56
N PHE A 10 -3.07 2.75 5.76
CA PHE A 10 -1.69 3.24 5.64
C PHE A 10 -1.65 4.77 5.56
N VAL A 11 -0.46 5.31 5.78
CA VAL A 11 -0.14 6.72 5.58
C VAL A 11 0.55 6.91 4.23
N ALA A 12 0.02 7.82 3.41
CA ALA A 12 0.62 8.23 2.14
C ALA A 12 1.71 9.29 2.35
N TRP A 13 2.48 9.61 1.32
CA TRP A 13 3.61 10.56 1.39
C TRP A 13 3.25 11.95 1.91
N ASN A 14 2.03 12.41 1.64
CA ASN A 14 1.53 13.70 2.11
C ASN A 14 1.00 13.67 3.55
N GLY A 15 1.16 12.55 4.27
CA GLY A 15 0.66 12.36 5.63
C GLY A 15 -0.82 11.97 5.71
N ASN A 16 -1.53 11.94 4.58
CA ASN A 16 -2.94 11.56 4.58
C ASN A 16 -3.11 10.06 4.85
N ARG A 17 -4.21 9.73 5.50
CA ARG A 17 -4.59 8.35 5.83
C ARG A 17 -5.46 7.76 4.73
N TRP A 18 -5.09 6.58 4.28
CA TRP A 18 -5.75 5.88 3.19
C TRP A 18 -6.04 4.42 3.55
N THR A 19 -7.03 3.83 2.89
CA THR A 19 -7.25 2.38 2.87
C THR A 19 -7.03 1.88 1.46
N ALA A 20 -6.27 0.79 1.29
CA ALA A 20 -6.05 0.12 0.01
C ALA A 20 -6.37 -1.37 0.09
N TRP A 21 -6.71 -1.96 -1.05
CA TRP A 21 -6.81 -3.41 -1.30
C TRP A 21 -6.39 -3.70 -2.73
N ILE A 22 -6.28 -4.98 -3.10
CA ILE A 22 -5.91 -5.40 -4.45
C ILE A 22 -7.13 -6.00 -5.12
N ARG A 23 -7.42 -5.52 -6.34
CA ARG A 23 -8.45 -6.06 -7.23
C ARG A 23 -7.89 -6.11 -8.64
N ASP A 24 -8.10 -7.24 -9.33
CA ASP A 24 -7.65 -7.46 -10.71
C ASP A 24 -6.15 -7.14 -10.93
N GLY A 25 -5.32 -7.44 -9.93
CA GLY A 25 -3.87 -7.23 -9.97
C GLY A 25 -3.41 -5.79 -9.80
N ALA A 26 -4.31 -4.85 -9.47
CA ALA A 26 -3.99 -3.45 -9.21
C ALA A 26 -4.44 -3.04 -7.79
N PHE A 27 -3.90 -1.92 -7.31
CA PHE A 27 -4.39 -1.34 -6.06
C PHE A 27 -5.66 -0.55 -6.32
N GLU A 28 -6.69 -0.81 -5.53
CA GLU A 28 -7.78 0.13 -5.32
C GLU A 28 -7.58 0.79 -3.97
N HIS A 29 -7.83 2.10 -3.87
CA HIS A 29 -7.72 2.82 -2.62
C HIS A 29 -8.70 3.98 -2.48
N ARG A 30 -8.89 4.40 -1.23
CA ARG A 30 -9.73 5.54 -0.85
C ARG A 30 -9.15 6.28 0.35
N PRO A 31 -9.32 7.61 0.42
CA PRO A 31 -8.89 8.38 1.58
C PRO A 31 -9.77 8.06 2.79
N GLN A 32 -9.27 8.27 4.00
CA GLN A 32 -10.07 8.15 5.23
C GLN A 32 -11.20 9.20 5.28
N GLU A 33 -10.88 10.44 4.90
CA GLU A 33 -11.86 11.52 4.79
C GLU A 33 -12.50 11.44 3.41
N GLU A 34 -13.57 10.63 3.32
CA GLU A 34 -14.14 10.21 2.04
C GLU A 34 -14.85 11.33 1.27
N GLY A 35 -15.37 12.39 1.91
CA GLY A 35 -16.09 13.46 1.20
C GLY A 35 -17.05 12.91 0.14
N ASN A 36 -16.88 13.33 -1.13
CA ASN A 36 -17.56 12.76 -2.30
C ASN A 36 -16.65 11.85 -3.17
N TRP A 37 -15.56 11.32 -2.62
CA TRP A 37 -14.60 10.52 -3.36
C TRP A 37 -15.07 9.08 -3.53
N HIS A 38 -14.91 8.57 -4.75
CA HIS A 38 -15.06 7.16 -5.05
C HIS A 38 -13.70 6.45 -5.00
N PRO A 39 -13.66 5.14 -4.68
CA PRO A 39 -12.45 4.34 -4.85
C PRO A 39 -11.94 4.48 -6.28
N HIS A 40 -10.62 4.63 -6.43
CA HIS A 40 -9.98 4.62 -7.73
C HIS A 40 -8.88 3.57 -7.77
N SER A 41 -8.69 3.00 -8.95
CA SER A 41 -7.62 2.05 -9.23
C SER A 41 -6.37 2.81 -9.66
N ASN A 42 -5.23 2.41 -9.11
CA ASN A 42 -3.93 2.90 -9.51
C ASN A 42 -2.96 1.73 -9.62
N SER A 43 -2.07 1.78 -10.61
CA SER A 43 -1.05 0.76 -10.80
C SER A 43 0.01 0.82 -9.70
N THR A 44 0.16 1.98 -9.04
CA THR A 44 1.09 2.20 -7.94
C THR A 44 0.38 2.62 -6.65
N LEU A 45 0.97 2.23 -5.51
CA LEU A 45 0.58 2.67 -4.18
C LEU A 45 1.73 3.44 -3.53
N ALA A 46 1.52 4.71 -3.20
CA ALA A 46 2.51 5.53 -2.48
C ALA A 46 2.27 5.46 -0.96
N PHE A 47 3.24 5.00 -0.19
CA PHE A 47 3.11 4.77 1.25
C PHE A 47 4.38 5.16 2.01
N ILE A 48 4.28 5.20 3.33
CA ILE A 48 5.41 5.37 4.26
C ILE A 48 5.84 4.00 4.81
N ASP A 49 7.12 3.65 4.64
CA ASP A 49 7.70 2.39 5.13
C ASP A 49 7.91 2.39 6.66
N TRP A 50 8.43 1.29 7.23
CA TRP A 50 8.76 1.22 8.66
C TRP A 50 9.80 2.24 9.11
N ASN A 51 10.72 2.64 8.24
CA ASN A 51 11.73 3.65 8.56
C ASN A 51 11.18 5.08 8.55
N GLY A 52 9.94 5.27 8.06
CA GLY A 52 9.35 6.58 7.87
C GLY A 52 9.72 7.22 6.52
N ALA A 53 10.31 6.45 5.61
CA ALA A 53 10.69 6.90 4.28
C ALA A 53 9.53 6.70 3.28
N PRO A 54 9.38 7.60 2.30
CA PRO A 54 8.40 7.44 1.24
C PRO A 54 8.84 6.34 0.27
N ALA A 55 7.92 5.44 -0.08
CA ALA A 55 8.12 4.43 -1.12
C ALA A 55 6.88 4.29 -2.01
N GLN A 56 7.05 3.75 -3.22
CA GLN A 56 5.93 3.30 -4.04
C GLN A 56 5.99 1.80 -4.27
N ALA A 57 4.82 1.15 -4.31
CA ALA A 57 4.69 -0.26 -4.64
C ALA A 57 3.87 -0.49 -5.92
N LYS A 58 4.19 -1.55 -6.66
CA LYS A 58 3.34 -2.18 -7.69
C LYS A 58 3.10 -3.63 -7.29
N VAL A 59 2.00 -4.21 -7.75
CA VAL A 59 1.76 -5.66 -7.65
C VAL A 59 2.39 -6.36 -8.85
N GLU A 60 3.18 -7.40 -8.62
CA GLU A 60 3.68 -8.29 -9.66
C GLU A 60 3.52 -9.75 -9.23
N GLY A 61 2.51 -10.43 -9.79
CA GLY A 61 2.14 -11.78 -9.39
C GLY A 61 1.70 -11.84 -7.93
N ASP A 62 2.45 -12.57 -7.11
CA ASP A 62 2.24 -12.74 -5.67
C ASP A 62 3.15 -11.86 -4.79
N LYS A 63 3.90 -10.94 -5.42
CA LYS A 63 4.87 -10.06 -4.77
C LYS A 63 4.58 -8.59 -5.05
N PHE A 64 5.32 -7.75 -4.36
CA PHE A 64 5.38 -6.32 -4.60
C PHE A 64 6.73 -5.93 -5.20
N LEU A 65 6.70 -5.03 -6.17
CA LEU A 65 7.87 -4.26 -6.59
C LEU A 65 7.87 -2.94 -5.83
N ILE A 66 8.96 -2.63 -5.15
CA ILE A 66 9.10 -1.43 -4.33
C ILE A 66 10.17 -0.52 -4.93
N ALA A 67 9.78 0.73 -5.20
CA ALA A 67 10.66 1.82 -5.57
C ALA A 67 10.77 2.79 -4.40
N HIS A 68 11.95 2.86 -3.78
CA HIS A 68 12.22 3.83 -2.71
C HIS A 68 12.18 5.25 -3.25
N HIS A 69 11.55 6.16 -2.51
CA HIS A 69 11.26 7.53 -2.95
C HIS A 69 10.48 7.63 -4.28
N GLY A 70 9.91 6.53 -4.77
CA GLY A 70 9.27 6.44 -6.08
C GLY A 70 10.22 6.49 -7.28
N ASP A 71 11.51 6.23 -7.08
CA ASP A 71 12.47 6.17 -8.18
C ASP A 71 12.36 4.83 -8.93
N TRP A 72 11.52 4.81 -9.97
CA TRP A 72 11.33 3.63 -10.83
C TRP A 72 12.47 3.38 -11.82
N ASN A 73 13.46 4.28 -11.92
CA ASN A 73 14.65 4.08 -12.74
C ASN A 73 15.85 3.60 -11.89
N GLY A 74 15.72 3.65 -10.57
CA GLY A 74 16.71 3.18 -9.61
C GLY A 74 16.55 1.71 -9.25
N PRO A 75 17.20 1.27 -8.14
CA PRO A 75 17.03 -0.06 -7.61
C PRO A 75 15.58 -0.34 -7.22
N ILE A 76 15.05 -1.47 -7.72
CA ILE A 76 13.71 -1.97 -7.39
C ILE A 76 13.85 -3.19 -6.50
N GLU A 77 13.21 -3.15 -5.34
CA GLU A 77 13.13 -4.30 -4.45
C GLU A 77 11.93 -5.16 -4.80
N GLN A 78 12.09 -6.48 -4.69
CA GLN A 78 11.00 -7.42 -4.86
C GLN A 78 10.71 -8.11 -3.54
N GLU A 79 9.54 -7.80 -2.98
CA GLU A 79 9.18 -8.19 -1.61
C GLU A 79 7.91 -9.03 -1.57
N SER A 80 7.86 -9.98 -0.63
CA SER A 80 6.67 -10.82 -0.42
C SER A 80 5.55 -10.10 0.35
N ALA A 81 5.88 -8.99 1.02
CA ALA A 81 4.95 -8.17 1.78
C ALA A 81 5.35 -6.69 1.73
N LEU A 82 4.37 -5.80 1.81
CA LEU A 82 4.63 -4.40 2.11
C LEU A 82 4.90 -4.24 3.60
N HIS A 83 6.00 -3.57 3.95
CA HIS A 83 6.34 -3.15 5.31
C HIS A 83 6.05 -1.66 5.45
N TYR A 84 5.04 -1.29 6.23
CA TYR A 84 4.51 0.07 6.23
C TYR A 84 4.06 0.52 7.62
N ARG A 85 3.87 1.83 7.76
CA ARG A 85 3.22 2.43 8.93
C ARG A 85 1.72 2.58 8.72
N ASP A 86 0.93 2.05 9.65
CA ASP A 86 -0.52 2.22 9.62
C ASP A 86 -0.95 3.63 10.08
N TRP A 87 -2.26 3.88 10.17
CA TRP A 87 -2.80 5.17 10.59
C TRP A 87 -2.36 5.65 11.97
N THR A 88 -1.96 4.71 12.85
CA THR A 88 -1.46 4.98 14.19
C THR A 88 0.06 5.13 14.25
N GLY A 89 0.74 4.92 13.11
CA GLY A 89 2.20 4.93 13.02
C GLY A 89 2.83 3.57 13.35
N GLU A 90 2.02 2.56 13.68
CA GLU A 90 2.48 1.24 14.04
C GLU A 90 3.00 0.48 12.82
N HIS A 91 4.01 -0.34 13.04
CA HIS A 91 4.62 -1.18 12.01
C HIS A 91 3.70 -2.33 11.65
N ARG A 92 3.22 -2.35 10.41
CA ARG A 92 2.39 -3.42 9.85
C ARG A 92 3.05 -4.03 8.62
N LEU A 93 2.62 -5.25 8.31
CA LEU A 93 2.94 -5.91 7.05
C LEU A 93 1.70 -6.50 6.41
N ARG A 94 1.67 -6.51 5.07
CA ARG A 94 0.61 -7.15 4.28
C ARG A 94 1.18 -7.81 3.02
N THR A 95 0.81 -9.06 2.78
CA THR A 95 1.12 -9.76 1.52
C THR A 95 0.08 -9.47 0.45
N VAL A 96 0.38 -9.76 -0.82
CA VAL A 96 -0.61 -9.67 -1.91
C VAL A 96 -1.86 -10.49 -1.58
N LYS A 97 -1.68 -11.74 -1.15
CA LYS A 97 -2.79 -12.65 -0.79
C LYS A 97 -3.65 -12.10 0.34
N GLN A 98 -3.06 -11.38 1.30
CA GLN A 98 -3.81 -10.74 2.37
C GLN A 98 -4.61 -9.53 1.91
N LEU A 99 -4.21 -8.85 0.82
CA LEU A 99 -4.89 -7.66 0.30
C LEU A 99 -5.82 -7.94 -0.87
N GLN A 100 -5.75 -9.14 -1.46
CA GLN A 100 -6.66 -9.55 -2.52
C GLN A 100 -8.09 -9.64 -2.00
N ARG A 101 -8.99 -9.00 -2.75
CA ARG A 101 -10.43 -9.01 -2.51
C ARG A 101 -11.20 -9.76 -3.59
#